data_AF-A0A1B6F338-F1
#
_entry.id   AF-A0A1B6F338-F1
#
_cell.length_a   1.000
_cell.length_b   1.000
_cell.length_c   1.000
_cell.angle_alpha   90.00
_cell.angle_beta   90.00
_cell.angle_gamma   90.00
#
_symmetry.space_group_name_H-M   'P 1'
#
loop_
_entity.id
_entity.type
_entity.pdbx_description
1 polymer ?
#
loop_
_entity_poly.entity_id
_entity_poly.type
_entity_poly.pdbx_seq_one_letter_code
_entity_poly.pdbx_strand_id
1 'polypeptide(L)'
;SGYLGGTWRYTGCTCTDDYGAPIQTSMYSNLKTNLPKEVMMFPGITYKNTNDSYLSSEEVLEYINDYADKFQLRSLCKFHHLVVKISRTESEWEVTVEDLRNKASFTYYFDILFICNGVNNTPFTAYIEGAEHFRGRSMHSHEYRKSEPFLGQRVL
;
A
#
# COMPACT_ATOMS: atom_id res chain seq x y z
N SER A 1 3.18 -4.96 6.92
CA SER A 1 4.01 -3.74 6.73
C SER A 1 4.57 -3.26 8.06
N GLY A 2 5.80 -2.74 8.06
CA GLY A 2 6.45 -2.13 9.22
C GLY A 2 6.16 -0.64 9.43
N TYR A 3 5.35 -0.03 8.55
CA TYR A 3 5.21 1.42 8.45
C TYR A 3 3.77 1.83 8.11
N LEU A 4 3.40 3.05 8.48
CA LEU A 4 2.18 3.74 8.02
C LEU A 4 2.31 4.19 6.56
N GLY A 5 1.17 4.58 5.97
CA GLY A 5 1.10 5.21 4.64
C GLY A 5 0.52 4.32 3.54
N GLY A 6 0.43 3.01 3.75
CA GLY A 6 -0.16 2.08 2.78
C GLY A 6 0.49 2.20 1.40
N THR A 7 -0.32 2.47 0.38
CA THR A 7 0.15 2.70 -1.00
C THR A 7 1.20 3.80 -1.12
N TRP A 8 1.15 4.86 -0.30
CA TRP A 8 2.08 6.00 -0.43
C TRP A 8 3.52 5.67 -0.09
N ARG A 9 3.77 4.53 0.54
CA ARG A 9 5.12 4.05 0.79
C ARG A 9 5.67 3.38 -0.46
N TYR A 10 6.67 3.99 -1.07
CA TYR A 10 7.46 3.36 -2.13
C TYR A 10 8.32 2.20 -1.59
N THR A 11 8.52 1.18 -2.42
CA THR A 11 9.52 0.13 -2.21
C THR A 11 10.02 -0.38 -3.56
N GLY A 12 11.32 -0.66 -3.67
CA GLY A 12 11.87 -1.27 -4.88
C GLY A 12 11.47 -2.74 -5.07
N CYS A 13 10.99 -3.40 -4.01
CA CYS A 13 10.58 -4.79 -4.03
C CYS A 13 9.20 -4.98 -4.72
N THR A 14 9.02 -6.14 -5.34
CA THR A 14 7.76 -6.61 -5.94
C THR A 14 7.41 -7.99 -5.40
N CYS A 15 6.15 -8.40 -5.56
CA CYS A 15 5.60 -9.69 -5.12
C CYS A 15 5.50 -9.83 -3.59
N THR A 16 6.60 -10.05 -2.88
CA THR A 16 6.61 -10.26 -1.42
C THR A 16 7.68 -9.41 -0.72
N ASP A 17 7.46 -9.10 0.56
CA ASP A 17 8.44 -8.47 1.42
C ASP A 17 9.40 -9.49 2.06
N ASP A 18 10.36 -9.01 2.86
CA ASP A 18 11.37 -9.84 3.53
C ASP A 18 10.77 -10.85 4.52
N TYR A 19 9.49 -10.69 4.89
CA TYR A 19 8.74 -11.60 5.75
C TYR A 19 7.82 -12.55 4.97
N GLY A 20 7.86 -12.51 3.63
CA GLY A 20 7.02 -13.32 2.76
C GLY A 20 5.59 -12.79 2.60
N ALA A 21 5.25 -11.62 3.16
CA ALA A 21 3.94 -11.03 3.00
C ALA A 21 3.82 -10.33 1.65
N PRO A 22 2.64 -10.32 0.99
CA PRO A 22 2.47 -9.66 -0.29
C PRO A 22 2.77 -8.16 -0.22
N ILE A 23 3.53 -7.65 -1.19
CA ILE A 23 3.78 -6.22 -1.33
C ILE A 23 2.47 -5.52 -1.63
N GLN A 24 2.07 -4.58 -0.76
CA GLN A 24 0.78 -3.89 -0.86
C GLN A 24 0.83 -2.67 -1.79
N THR A 25 2.00 -2.08 -1.96
CA THR A 25 2.15 -0.83 -2.72
C THR A 25 2.37 -1.10 -4.20
N SER A 26 1.68 -0.33 -5.04
CA SER A 26 1.90 -0.22 -6.49
C SER A 26 2.66 1.05 -6.85
N MET A 27 3.24 1.75 -5.86
CA MET A 27 3.91 3.03 -6.08
C MET A 27 5.19 2.85 -6.90
N TYR A 28 5.48 3.83 -7.74
CA TYR A 28 6.66 3.86 -8.59
C TYR A 28 7.41 5.18 -8.47
N SER A 29 8.68 5.15 -8.85
CA SER A 29 9.59 6.29 -8.81
C SER A 29 9.04 7.47 -9.60
N ASN A 30 9.24 8.68 -9.07
CA ASN A 30 8.80 9.95 -9.66
C ASN A 30 7.28 10.12 -9.81
N LEU A 31 6.46 9.29 -9.14
CA LEU A 31 5.02 9.52 -9.11
C LEU A 31 4.71 10.88 -8.47
N LYS A 32 3.85 11.63 -9.16
CA LYS A 32 3.15 12.80 -8.63
C LYS A 32 1.68 12.46 -8.41
N THR A 33 1.04 13.13 -7.45
CA THR A 33 -0.40 13.00 -7.24
C THR A 33 -1.15 13.27 -8.54
N ASN A 34 -2.24 12.55 -8.78
CA ASN A 34 -3.14 12.81 -9.90
C ASN A 34 -4.27 13.80 -9.52
N LEU A 35 -4.38 14.13 -8.24
CA LEU A 35 -5.28 15.15 -7.69
C LEU A 35 -4.45 16.27 -7.04
N PRO A 36 -4.98 17.50 -7.01
CA PRO A 36 -4.38 18.59 -6.27
C PRO A 36 -4.45 18.33 -4.76
N LYS A 37 -3.39 18.67 -4.02
CA LYS A 37 -3.28 18.42 -2.57
C LYS A 37 -4.42 19.03 -1.77
N GLU A 38 -5.00 20.12 -2.26
CA GLU A 38 -6.08 20.88 -1.62
C GLU A 38 -7.35 20.03 -1.46
N VAL A 39 -7.62 19.09 -2.37
CA VAL A 39 -8.76 18.16 -2.25
C VAL A 39 -8.40 16.84 -1.56
N MET A 40 -7.10 16.60 -1.34
CA MET A 40 -6.58 15.42 -0.64
C MET A 40 -6.33 15.69 0.86
N MET A 41 -6.45 16.95 1.30
CA MET A 41 -6.12 17.38 2.65
C MET A 41 -7.21 17.01 3.65
N PHE A 42 -6.79 16.58 4.84
CA PHE A 42 -7.67 16.37 5.98
C PHE A 42 -7.71 17.62 6.85
N PRO A 43 -8.82 17.87 7.56
CA PRO A 43 -8.88 18.96 8.53
C PRO A 43 -7.78 18.84 9.61
N GLY A 44 -7.28 19.99 10.05
CA GLY A 44 -6.43 20.08 11.23
C GLY A 44 -4.92 20.07 10.96
N ILE A 45 -4.43 19.69 9.78
CA ILE A 45 -3.01 19.85 9.41
C ILE A 45 -2.89 20.11 7.91
N THR A 46 -1.91 20.92 7.54
CA THR A 46 -1.62 21.26 6.15
C THR A 46 -0.35 20.57 5.67
N TYR A 47 -0.25 20.33 4.36
CA TYR A 47 1.02 19.94 3.75
C TYR A 47 2.11 20.99 4.02
N LYS A 48 3.35 20.53 4.20
CA LYS A 48 4.53 21.41 4.37
C LYS A 48 4.89 22.15 3.08
N ASN A 49 4.80 21.48 1.93
CA ASN A 49 4.93 22.13 0.64
C ASN A 49 3.69 22.99 0.37
N THR A 50 3.87 24.32 0.37
CA THR A 50 2.83 25.29 0.08
C THR A 50 2.79 25.71 -1.38
N ASN A 51 3.86 25.48 -2.14
CA ASN A 51 4.05 26.07 -3.47
C ASN A 51 3.41 25.26 -4.59
N ASP A 52 3.41 23.92 -4.49
CA ASP A 52 2.94 23.04 -5.56
C ASP A 52 1.61 22.37 -5.21
N SER A 53 0.63 22.35 -6.10
CA SER A 53 -0.61 21.58 -5.88
C SER A 53 -0.44 20.08 -6.15
N TYR A 54 0.53 19.67 -6.97
CA TYR A 54 0.78 18.27 -7.31
C TYR A 54 2.06 17.76 -6.65
N LEU A 55 1.88 16.90 -5.65
CA LEU A 55 2.93 16.50 -4.72
C LEU A 55 3.56 15.17 -5.11
N SER A 56 4.79 14.92 -4.68
CA SER A 56 5.42 13.61 -4.79
C SER A 56 4.79 12.61 -3.82
N SER A 57 5.00 11.32 -4.07
CA SER A 57 4.52 10.28 -3.17
C SER A 57 5.11 10.39 -1.75
N GLU A 58 6.35 10.86 -1.65
CA GLU A 58 7.08 11.08 -0.41
C GLU A 58 6.47 12.23 0.40
N GLU A 59 6.08 13.32 -0.27
CA GLU A 59 5.40 14.46 0.37
C GLU A 59 4.03 14.06 0.92
N VAL A 60 3.30 13.19 0.21
CA VAL A 60 2.03 12.64 0.73
C VAL A 60 2.26 11.67 1.89
N LEU A 61 3.29 10.83 1.81
CA LEU A 61 3.66 9.92 2.89
C LEU A 61 4.07 10.69 4.16
N GLU A 62 4.84 11.76 4.01
CA GLU A 62 5.24 12.64 5.11
C GLU A 62 4.00 13.23 5.78
N TYR A 63 3.09 13.81 5.00
CA TYR A 63 1.83 14.37 5.49
C TYR A 63 0.99 13.34 6.28
N ILE A 64 0.87 12.10 5.79
CA ILE A 64 0.15 11.04 6.50
C ILE A 64 0.82 10.69 7.83
N ASN A 65 2.15 10.67 7.89
CA ASN A 65 2.87 10.41 9.13
C ASN A 65 2.73 11.58 10.11
N ASP A 66 2.86 12.82 9.64
CA ASP A 66 2.64 14.02 10.47
C ASP A 66 1.22 14.03 11.06
N TYR A 67 0.21 13.65 10.28
CA TYR A 67 -1.16 13.50 10.76
C TYR A 67 -1.24 12.43 11.86
N ALA A 68 -0.68 11.25 11.63
CA ALA A 68 -0.70 10.15 12.59
C ALA A 68 0.02 10.51 13.90
N ASP A 69 1.12 11.26 13.83
CA ASP A 69 1.89 11.67 15.00
C ASP A 69 1.17 12.79 15.77
N LYS A 70 0.60 13.79 15.07
CA LYS A 70 -0.18 14.87 15.68
C LYS A 70 -1.35 14.35 16.52
N PHE A 71 -2.05 13.34 16.01
CA PHE A 71 -3.21 12.75 16.68
C PHE A 71 -2.87 11.47 17.48
N GLN A 72 -1.58 11.16 17.66
CA GLN A 72 -1.09 10.03 18.44
C GLN A 72 -1.69 8.67 18.02
N LEU A 73 -1.94 8.50 16.72
CA LEU A 73 -2.55 7.28 16.16
C LEU A 73 -1.57 6.12 16.08
N ARG A 74 -0.27 6.41 16.02
CA ARG A 74 0.78 5.39 15.83
C ARG A 74 0.80 4.34 16.95
N SER A 75 0.52 4.74 18.19
CA SER A 75 0.47 3.83 19.34
C SER A 75 -0.72 2.86 19.30
N LEU A 76 -1.73 3.15 18.48
CA LEU A 76 -2.89 2.28 18.28
C LEU A 76 -2.65 1.22 17.19
N CYS A 77 -1.56 1.33 16.43
CA CYS A 77 -1.24 0.43 15.33
C CYS A 77 -0.30 -0.69 15.78
N LYS A 78 -0.61 -1.93 15.37
CA LYS A 78 0.33 -3.05 15.41
C LYS A 78 0.95 -3.26 14.04
N PHE A 79 2.25 -3.00 13.91
CA PHE A 79 3.00 -3.23 12.68
C PHE A 79 3.46 -4.69 12.58
N HIS A 80 3.81 -5.12 11.36
CA HIS A 80 4.18 -6.50 11.05
C HIS A 80 3.13 -7.54 11.48
N HIS A 81 1.87 -7.12 11.62
CA HIS A 81 0.74 -7.99 11.86
C HIS A 81 -0.04 -8.14 10.55
N LEU A 82 -0.14 -9.37 10.05
CA LEU A 82 -0.91 -9.70 8.86
C LEU A 82 -2.23 -10.33 9.30
N VAL A 83 -3.36 -9.73 8.94
CA VAL A 83 -4.66 -10.37 9.14
C VAL A 83 -4.79 -11.51 8.13
N VAL A 84 -4.95 -12.73 8.61
CA VAL A 84 -5.01 -13.95 7.77
C VAL A 84 -6.39 -14.57 7.71
N LYS A 85 -7.23 -14.30 8.73
CA LYS A 85 -8.60 -14.80 8.77
C LYS A 85 -9.50 -13.84 9.52
N ILE A 86 -10.70 -13.65 9.00
CA ILE A 86 -11.80 -12.96 9.66
C ILE A 86 -12.99 -13.92 9.64
N SER A 87 -13.59 -14.15 10.80
CA SER A 87 -14.87 -14.85 10.95
C SER A 87 -15.79 -14.09 11.87
N ARG A 88 -17.08 -14.43 11.85
CA ARG A 88 -18.10 -13.80 12.68
C ARG A 88 -18.75 -14.86 13.56
N THR A 89 -18.79 -14.60 14.86
CA THR A 89 -19.59 -15.35 15.83
C THR A 89 -20.99 -14.74 15.93
N GLU A 90 -21.84 -15.21 16.83
CA GLU A 90 -23.17 -14.63 17.02
C GLU A 90 -23.13 -13.14 17.39
N SER A 91 -22.14 -12.71 18.19
CA SER A 91 -22.04 -11.35 18.74
C SER A 91 -20.76 -10.58 18.41
N GLU A 92 -19.68 -11.25 17.98
CA GLU A 92 -18.35 -10.65 17.84
C GLU A 92 -17.62 -11.07 16.55
N TRP A 93 -16.72 -10.21 16.07
CA TRP A 93 -15.77 -10.52 15.01
C TRP A 93 -14.56 -11.22 15.60
N GLU A 94 -14.20 -12.36 15.02
CA GLU A 94 -12.96 -13.07 15.32
C GLU A 94 -11.93 -12.75 14.23
N VAL A 95 -10.79 -12.19 14.63
CA VAL A 95 -9.74 -11.75 13.71
C VAL A 95 -8.44 -12.47 14.07
N THR A 96 -8.02 -13.39 13.21
CA THR A 96 -6.73 -14.07 13.33
C THR A 96 -5.65 -13.28 12.58
N VAL A 97 -4.55 -13.03 13.28
CA VAL A 97 -3.39 -12.32 12.75
C VAL A 97 -2.11 -13.10 12.97
N GLU A 98 -1.19 -12.99 12.01
CA GLU A 98 0.18 -13.46 12.14
C GLU A 98 1.12 -12.29 12.46
N ASP A 99 1.84 -12.37 13.57
CA ASP A 99 2.99 -11.52 13.85
C ASP A 99 4.19 -12.05 13.05
N LEU A 100 4.50 -11.35 11.97
CA LEU A 100 5.52 -11.74 11.01
C LEU A 100 6.94 -11.66 11.58
N ARG A 101 7.19 -10.85 12.62
CA ARG A 101 8.51 -10.75 13.27
C ARG A 101 8.77 -11.95 14.16
N ASN A 102 7.78 -12.28 14.99
CA ASN A 102 7.90 -13.32 16.00
C ASN A 102 7.42 -14.70 15.51
N LYS A 103 6.85 -14.77 14.31
CA LYS A 103 6.24 -15.98 13.72
C LYS A 103 5.21 -16.60 14.64
N ALA A 104 4.38 -15.75 15.25
CA ALA A 104 3.34 -16.14 16.19
C ALA A 104 1.96 -15.81 15.63
N SER A 105 0.95 -16.60 16.00
CA SER A 105 -0.44 -16.39 15.60
C SER A 105 -1.29 -16.02 16.80
N PHE A 106 -2.18 -15.04 16.61
CA PHE A 106 -3.06 -14.52 17.65
C PHE A 106 -4.47 -14.35 17.09
N THR A 107 -5.47 -14.62 17.93
CA THR A 107 -6.87 -14.31 17.61
C THR A 107 -7.37 -13.22 18.57
N TYR A 108 -8.00 -12.19 18.01
CA TYR A 108 -8.62 -11.09 18.73
C TYR A 108 -10.12 -11.06 18.46
N TYR A 109 -10.89 -10.57 19.43
CA TYR A 109 -12.34 -10.43 19.35
C TYR A 109 -12.71 -8.94 19.39
N PHE A 110 -13.63 -8.53 18.51
CA PHE A 110 -14.07 -7.15 18.39
C PHE A 110 -15.58 -7.04 18.15
N ASP A 111 -16.23 -6.05 18.75
CA ASP A 111 -17.64 -5.73 18.45
C ASP A 111 -17.81 -5.22 17.02
N ILE A 112 -16.89 -4.36 16.59
CA ILE A 112 -16.93 -3.64 15.30
C ILE A 112 -15.61 -3.86 14.56
N LEU A 113 -15.71 -4.12 13.25
CA LEU A 113 -14.57 -4.30 12.35
C LEU A 113 -14.65 -3.32 11.18
N PHE A 114 -13.61 -2.51 11.02
CA PHE A 114 -13.39 -1.67 9.84
C PHE A 114 -12.32 -2.32 8.95
N ILE A 115 -12.66 -2.59 7.69
CA ILE A 115 -11.73 -3.16 6.71
C ILE A 115 -11.14 -2.03 5.85
N CYS A 116 -9.84 -1.81 5.99
CA CYS A 116 -9.09 -0.74 5.31
C CYS A 116 -7.86 -1.27 4.56
N ASN A 117 -7.96 -2.46 3.96
CA ASN A 117 -6.84 -3.16 3.32
C ASN A 117 -6.51 -2.66 1.89
N GLY A 118 -7.30 -1.73 1.34
CA GLY A 118 -7.11 -1.20 0.00
C GLY A 118 -7.50 -2.18 -1.12
N VAL A 119 -7.63 -1.66 -2.34
CA VAL A 119 -8.09 -2.42 -3.52
C VAL A 119 -7.08 -2.45 -4.68
N ASN A 120 -6.01 -1.66 -4.62
CA ASN A 120 -5.03 -1.48 -5.70
C ASN A 120 -3.73 -2.27 -5.48
N ASN A 121 -3.84 -3.45 -4.88
CA ASN A 121 -2.70 -4.32 -4.50
C ASN A 121 -2.79 -5.74 -5.10
N THR A 122 -3.94 -6.12 -5.65
CA THR A 122 -4.16 -7.45 -6.22
C THR A 122 -4.28 -7.29 -7.74
N PRO A 123 -3.28 -7.74 -8.52
CA PRO A 123 -3.31 -7.66 -9.98
C PRO A 123 -4.53 -8.35 -10.58
N PHE A 124 -5.18 -7.68 -11.53
CA PHE A 124 -6.12 -8.32 -12.44
C PHE A 124 -5.45 -8.45 -13.81
N THR A 125 -4.84 -9.61 -14.05
CA THR A 125 -4.16 -9.89 -15.31
C THR A 125 -5.15 -10.56 -16.26
N ALA A 126 -5.57 -9.82 -17.28
CA ALA A 126 -6.45 -10.36 -18.31
C ALA A 126 -5.73 -11.43 -19.15
N TYR A 127 -6.47 -12.46 -19.55
CA TYR A 127 -6.01 -13.39 -20.57
C TYR A 127 -6.01 -12.67 -21.93
N ILE A 128 -4.90 -12.78 -22.64
CA ILE A 128 -4.73 -12.23 -23.99
C ILE A 128 -4.30 -13.40 -24.87
N GLU A 129 -5.11 -13.70 -25.88
CA GLU A 129 -4.82 -14.78 -26.83
C GLU A 129 -3.48 -14.52 -27.56
N GLY A 130 -2.60 -15.51 -27.56
CA GLY A 130 -1.29 -15.43 -28.19
C GLY A 130 -0.24 -14.67 -27.37
N ALA A 131 -0.56 -14.18 -26.17
CA ALA A 131 0.41 -13.49 -25.32
C ALA A 131 1.56 -14.40 -24.86
N GLU A 132 1.35 -15.71 -24.79
CA GLU A 132 2.37 -16.73 -24.54
C GLU A 132 3.44 -16.79 -25.64
N HIS A 133 3.15 -16.27 -26.83
CA HIS A 133 4.12 -16.17 -27.93
C HIS A 133 4.93 -14.87 -27.89
N PHE A 134 4.55 -13.90 -27.05
CA PHE A 134 5.29 -12.65 -26.88
C PHE A 134 6.62 -12.92 -26.16
N ARG A 135 7.73 -12.61 -26.84
CA ARG A 135 9.09 -12.83 -26.30
C ARG A 135 9.66 -11.61 -25.57
N GLY A 136 8.92 -10.52 -25.52
CA GLY A 136 9.31 -9.33 -24.78
C GLY A 136 8.96 -9.43 -23.30
N ARG A 137 9.26 -8.37 -22.55
CA ARG A 137 8.89 -8.27 -21.15
C ARG A 137 7.40 -7.95 -21.03
N SER A 138 6.65 -8.78 -20.32
CA SER A 138 5.29 -8.51 -19.86
C SER A 138 5.27 -8.32 -18.34
N MET A 139 4.45 -7.40 -17.84
CA MET A 139 4.27 -7.15 -16.42
C MET A 139 2.91 -6.52 -16.13
N HIS A 140 2.39 -6.71 -14.91
CA HIS A 140 1.27 -5.92 -14.43
C HIS A 140 1.76 -4.56 -13.87
N SER A 141 0.92 -3.53 -13.90
CA SER A 141 1.25 -2.19 -13.38
C SER A 141 1.65 -2.19 -11.89
N HIS A 142 1.12 -3.14 -11.11
CA HIS A 142 1.49 -3.40 -9.73
C HIS A 142 3.00 -3.68 -9.54
N GLU A 143 3.67 -4.24 -10.55
CA GLU A 143 5.10 -4.56 -10.51
C GLU A 143 5.97 -3.43 -11.07
N TYR A 144 5.38 -2.44 -11.74
CA TYR A 144 6.12 -1.31 -12.28
C TYR A 144 6.72 -0.48 -11.13
N ARG A 145 8.00 -0.10 -11.29
CA ARG A 145 8.72 0.68 -10.27
C ARG A 145 9.44 1.89 -10.80
N LYS A 146 9.94 1.85 -12.03
CA LYS A 146 10.80 2.90 -12.58
C LYS A 146 10.90 2.77 -14.09
N SER A 147 11.13 3.88 -14.78
CA SER A 147 11.07 3.97 -16.24
C SER A 147 12.39 3.61 -16.92
N GLU A 148 13.53 3.70 -16.23
CA GLU A 148 14.86 3.54 -16.81
C GLU A 148 15.06 2.19 -17.54
N PRO A 149 14.55 1.04 -17.05
CA PRO A 149 14.63 -0.24 -17.76
C PRO A 149 13.94 -0.25 -19.13
N PHE A 150 13.09 0.74 -19.43
CA PHE A 150 12.34 0.86 -20.67
C PHE A 150 12.90 1.94 -21.61
N LEU A 151 14.01 2.59 -21.24
CA LEU A 151 14.64 3.60 -22.08
C LEU A 151 15.06 2.98 -23.44
N GLY A 152 14.63 3.61 -24.54
CA GLY A 152 14.91 3.12 -25.90
C GLY A 152 14.10 1.89 -26.32
N GLN A 153 13.16 1.42 -25.48
CA GLN A 153 12.26 0.31 -25.83
C GLN A 153 10.99 0.83 -26.50
N ARG A 154 10.32 -0.07 -27.23
CA ARG A 154 8.92 0.14 -27.65
C ARG A 154 8.03 -0.49 -26.58
N VAL A 155 7.17 0.31 -25.96
CA VAL A 155 6.31 -0.09 -24.83
C VAL A 155 4.84 0.01 -25.26
N LEU A 156 4.02 -0.95 -24.82
CA LEU A 156 2.57 -0.98 -24.94
C LEU A 156 1.96 -1.00 -23.54
#